data_AF-A0A8S3YUS0-F1
#
_entry.id   AF-A0A8S3YUS0-F1
#
_cell.length_a   1.000
_cell.length_b   1.000
_cell.length_c   1.000
_cell.angle_alpha   90.00
_cell.angle_beta   90.00
_cell.angle_gamma   90.00
#
_symmetry.space_group_name_H-M   'P 1'
#
loop_
_entity.id
_entity.type
_entity.pdbx_description
1 polymer ?
#
loop_
_entity_poly.entity_id
_entity_poly.type
_entity_poly.pdbx_seq_one_letter_code
_entity_poly.pdbx_strand_id
1 'polypeptide(L)' 'MGNGSSFDQARTVYLDVNGKEEKIIFSRHSSSRDIHELIAQAAGVSKNAVISLRDKNGAHVSVSPTMPLNTSA' A
#
# COMPACT_ATOMS: atom_id res chain seq x y z
N MET A 1 -15.76 -24.16 15.72
CA MET A 1 -15.52 -23.17 14.64
C MET A 1 -14.02 -22.91 14.62
N GLY A 2 -13.32 -23.47 13.64
CA GLY A 2 -11.86 -23.45 13.57
C GLY A 2 -11.35 -22.03 13.40
N ASN A 3 -10.45 -21.63 14.30
CA ASN A 3 -9.65 -20.42 14.23
C ASN A 3 -8.78 -20.49 12.97
N GLY A 4 -9.30 -19.98 11.85
CA GLY A 4 -8.57 -19.87 10.60
C GLY A 4 -7.54 -18.75 10.74
N SER A 5 -6.40 -19.06 11.35
CA SER A 5 -5.20 -18.25 11.30
C SER A 5 -4.61 -18.30 9.88
N SER A 6 -5.36 -17.76 8.93
CA SER A 6 -4.80 -17.28 7.68
C SER A 6 -4.02 -16.03 8.06
N PHE A 7 -2.79 -16.21 8.55
CA PHE A 7 -1.70 -15.26 8.36
C PHE A 7 -1.46 -15.20 6.85
N ASP A 8 -2.43 -14.66 6.13
CA ASP A 8 -2.26 -14.36 4.74
C ASP A 8 -1.31 -13.17 4.70
N GLN A 9 0.00 -13.48 4.65
CA GLN A 9 1.15 -12.59 4.73
C GLN A 9 0.78 -11.12 4.50
N ALA A 10 0.31 -10.47 5.56
CA ALA A 10 -0.16 -9.12 5.48
C ALA A 10 1.08 -8.26 5.19
N ARG A 11 1.06 -7.58 4.06
CA ARG A 11 2.13 -6.73 3.58
C ARG A 11 1.83 -5.33 4.06
N THR A 12 2.75 -4.77 4.86
CA THR A 12 2.67 -3.41 5.36
C THR A 12 3.59 -2.52 4.52
N VAL A 13 3.05 -1.40 4.05
CA VAL A 13 3.81 -0.35 3.35
C VAL A 13 3.49 0.98 4.01
N TYR A 14 4.54 1.75 4.26
CA TYR A 14 4.50 3.10 4.80
C TYR A 14 4.58 4.10 3.65
N LEU A 15 3.71 5.09 3.67
CA LEU A 15 3.55 6.09 2.63
C LEU A 15 3.70 7.46 3.29
N ASP A 16 4.50 8.34 2.70
CA ASP A 16 4.43 9.76 3.04
C ASP A 16 3.33 10.40 2.18
N VAL A 17 2.28 10.90 2.83
CA VAL A 17 1.22 11.67 2.20
C VAL A 17 1.23 13.07 2.81
N ASN A 18 1.63 14.07 2.03
CA ASN A 18 1.66 15.47 2.45
C ASN A 18 2.46 15.70 3.75
N GLY A 19 3.58 14.99 3.95
CA GLY A 19 4.39 15.08 5.17
C GLY A 19 3.81 14.32 6.38
N LYS A 20 2.78 13.50 6.16
CA LYS A 20 2.23 12.58 7.15
C LYS A 20 2.55 11.15 6.74
N GLU A 21 3.17 10.40 7.64
CA GLU A 21 3.33 8.96 7.47
C GLU A 21 1.97 8.26 7.65
N GLU A 22 1.52 7.58 6.60
CA GLU A 22 0.36 6.72 6.56
C GLU A 22 0.81 5.28 6.36
N LYS A 23 0.13 4.33 7.01
CA LYS A 23 0.44 2.90 6.84
C LYS A 23 -0.72 2.22 6.14
N ILE A 24 -0.41 1.51 5.07
CA ILE A 24 -1.36 0.63 4.40
C ILE A 24 -1.00 -0.83 4.68
N ILE A 25 -2.01 -1.65 4.90
CA ILE A 25 -1.86 -3.08 5.10
C ILE A 25 -2.72 -3.75 4.04
N PHE A 26 -2.10 -4.60 3.21
CA PHE A 26 -2.79 -5.34 2.16
C PHE A 26 -2.35 -6.80 2.15
N SER A 27 -3.13 -7.64 1.50
CA SER A 27 -2.88 -9.08 1.38
C SER A 27 -2.14 -9.37 0.08
N ARG A 28 -1.44 -10.50 -0.01
CA ARG A 28 -0.86 -10.97 -1.29
C ARG A 28 -1.93 -11.21 -2.37
N HIS A 29 -3.17 -11.44 -1.96
CA HIS A 29 -4.33 -11.67 -2.83
C HIS A 29 -5.01 -10.37 -3.26
N SER A 30 -4.63 -9.22 -2.67
CA SER A 30 -5.14 -7.91 -3.09
C SER A 30 -4.72 -7.62 -4.54
N SER A 31 -5.67 -7.19 -5.36
CA SER A 31 -5.35 -6.76 -6.71
C SER A 31 -4.63 -5.40 -6.68
N SER A 32 -3.95 -5.05 -7.77
CA SER A 32 -3.36 -3.71 -7.92
C SER A 32 -4.40 -2.59 -7.78
N ARG A 33 -5.67 -2.86 -8.14
CA ARG A 33 -6.78 -1.93 -7.96
C ARG A 33 -7.14 -1.74 -6.48
N ASP A 34 -7.25 -2.84 -5.72
CA ASP A 34 -7.51 -2.76 -4.28
C ASP A 34 -6.41 -1.98 -3.56
N ILE A 35 -5.14 -2.25 -3.91
CA ILE A 35 -3.99 -1.54 -3.34
C ILE A 35 -4.05 -0.05 -3.73
N HIS A 36 -4.39 0.27 -4.97
CA HIS A 36 -4.56 1.65 -5.43
C HIS A 36 -5.68 2.38 -4.65
N GLU A 37 -6.82 1.73 -4.42
CA GLU A 37 -7.91 2.31 -3.61
C GLU A 37 -7.49 2.53 -2.16
N LEU A 38 -6.74 1.60 -1.56
CA LEU A 38 -6.17 1.77 -0.21
C LEU A 38 -5.22 2.98 -0.15
N ILE A 39 -4.33 3.12 -1.13
CA ILE A 39 -3.42 4.28 -1.22
C ILE A 39 -4.22 5.56 -1.41
N ALA A 40 -5.22 5.57 -2.30
CA ALA A 40 -6.05 6.74 -2.57
C ALA A 40 -6.80 7.18 -1.30
N GLN A 41 -7.33 6.22 -0.55
CA GLN A 41 -8.02 6.45 0.72
C GLN A 41 -7.06 7.02 1.77
N ALA A 42 -5.88 6.44 1.94
CA ALA A 42 -4.84 6.95 2.84
C ALA A 42 -4.39 8.36 2.45
N ALA A 43 -4.30 8.62 1.14
CA ALA A 43 -3.95 9.92 0.61
C ALA A 43 -5.07 10.97 0.66
N GLY A 44 -6.30 10.58 1.01
CA GLY A 44 -7.46 11.47 1.00
C GLY A 44 -7.89 11.94 -0.39
N VAL A 45 -7.52 11.19 -1.44
CA VAL A 45 -7.85 11.52 -2.83
C VAL A 45 -8.91 10.57 -3.39
N SER A 46 -9.47 10.93 -4.55
CA SER A 46 -10.40 10.04 -5.26
C SER A 46 -9.71 8.76 -5.71
N LYS A 47 -10.42 7.64 -5.66
CA LYS A 47 -9.95 6.35 -6.23
C LYS A 47 -9.59 6.39 -7.71
N ASN A 48 -10.09 7.39 -8.44
CA ASN A 48 -9.80 7.61 -9.85
C ASN A 48 -8.64 8.60 -10.07
N ALA A 49 -8.06 9.15 -8.99
CA ALA A 49 -6.91 10.02 -9.09
C ALA A 49 -5.71 9.25 -9.64
N VAL A 50 -4.88 9.93 -10.42
CA VAL A 50 -3.63 9.36 -10.91
C VAL A 50 -2.61 9.45 -9.78
N ILE A 51 -2.33 8.33 -9.13
CA ILE A 51 -1.36 8.22 -8.04
C ILE A 51 -0.06 7.63 -8.57
N SER A 52 1.06 8.31 -8.29
CA SER A 52 2.41 7.82 -8.62
C SER A 52 3.21 7.66 -7.34
N LEU A 53 3.56 6.42 -7.00
CA LEU A 53 4.42 6.14 -5.85
C LEU A 53 5.89 6.31 -6.23
N ARG A 54 6.65 6.92 -5.33
CA ARG A 54 8.10 7.07 -5.46
C ARG A 54 8.81 6.59 -4.21
N ASP A 55 9.95 5.94 -4.40
CA ASP A 55 10.87 5.60 -3.32
C ASP A 55 11.64 6.84 -2.85
N LYS A 56 12.34 6.75 -1.71
CA LYS A 56 13.25 7.80 -1.20
C LYS A 56 14.28 8.31 -2.22
N ASN A 57 14.66 7.46 -3.18
CA ASN A 57 15.60 7.81 -4.24
C ASN A 57 14.92 8.53 -5.43
N GLY A 58 13.61 8.78 -5.37
CA GLY A 58 12.81 9.35 -6.46
C GLY A 58 12.44 8.35 -7.56
N ALA A 59 12.79 7.07 -7.42
CA ALA A 59 12.44 6.03 -8.38
C ALA A 59 10.94 5.72 -8.33
N HIS A 60 10.30 5.54 -9.50
CA HIS A 60 8.90 5.13 -9.55
C HIS A 60 8.73 3.71 -9.03
N VAL A 61 7.71 3.52 -8.19
CA VAL A 61 7.34 2.22 -7.67
C VAL A 61 5.96 1.84 -8.20
N SER A 62 5.87 0.66 -8.79
CA SER A 62 4.61 0.17 -9.35
C SER A 62 3.68 -0.34 -8.26
N VAL A 63 2.42 0.12 -8.30
CA VAL A 63 1.34 -0.36 -7.42
C VAL A 63 0.98 -1.79 -7.80
N SER A 64 1.53 -2.75 -7.08
CA SER A 64 1.34 -4.18 -7.34
C SER A 64 1.45 -4.97 -6.04
N PRO A 65 0.80 -6.14 -5.94
CA PRO A 65 0.95 -7.02 -4.79
C PRO A 65 2.37 -7.55 -4.61
N THR A 66 3.25 -7.38 -5.61
CA THR A 66 4.68 -7.71 -5.59
C THR A 66 5.58 -6.50 -5.30
N MET A 67 5.01 -5.33 -5.03
CA MET A 67 5.75 -4.10 -4.72
C MET A 67 6.73 -4.32 -3.54
N PRO A 68 7.94 -3.72 -3.54
CA PRO A 68 8.85 -3.80 -2.40
C PRO A 68 8.20 -3.28 -1.12
N LEU A 69 8.48 -3.95 0.00
CA LEU A 69 8.08 -3.47 1.32
C LEU A 69 9.11 -2.47 1.83
N ASN A 70 8.64 -1.52 2.62
CA ASN A 70 9.48 -0.61 3.37
C ASN A 70 9.19 -0.77 4.87
N THR A 71 10.10 -0.25 5.69
CA THR A 71 9.97 -0.20 7.14
C THR A 71 9.81 1.27 7.55
N SER A 72 8.97 1.54 8.56
CA SER A 72 8.96 2.85 9.22
C SER A 72 10.37 3.17 9.71
N ALA A 73 10.88 4.35 9.37
CA ALA A 73 12.19 4.83 9.79
C ALA A 73 12.16 5.40 11.21
#